data_AF-A0A257NCB8-F1
#
_entry.id   AF-A0A257NCB8-F1
#
_cell.length_a   1.000
_cell.length_b   1.000
_cell.length_c   1.000
_cell.angle_alpha   90.00
_cell.angle_beta   90.00
_cell.angle_gamma   90.00
#
_symmetry.space_group_name_H-M   'P 1'
#
loop_
_entity.id
_entity.type
_entity.pdbx_description
1 polymer ?
#
loop_
_entity_poly.entity_id
_entity_poly.type
_entity_poly.pdbx_seq_one_letter_code
_entity_poly.pdbx_strand_id
1 'polypeptide(L)'
;AGLDCAGYDLLAVLTGSEGLLGVIVEVTLKLLPLPETASTLLAVFADIEQAGEAVTAIIGAGLIPAGLEMMDNLAIRAAEAFVHAGYPVEAAALVLCEMDGMAGGG
;
A
#
# COMPACT_ATOMS: atom_id res chain seq x y z
N ALA A 1 5.64 -24.47 9.44
CA ALA A 1 4.37 -25.17 9.70
C ALA A 1 3.34 -24.58 8.75
N GLY A 2 2.71 -25.41 7.91
CA GLY A 2 1.93 -24.97 6.76
C GLY A 2 0.57 -24.38 7.13
N LEU A 3 0.06 -23.52 6.25
CA LEU A 3 -1.27 -22.88 6.26
C LEU A 3 -2.46 -23.86 6.20
N ASP A 4 -2.21 -25.15 6.31
CA ASP A 4 -3.22 -26.21 6.23
C ASP A 4 -2.80 -27.38 7.12
N CYS A 5 -3.01 -27.21 8.43
CA CYS A 5 -2.84 -28.27 9.41
C CYS A 5 -4.20 -28.53 10.07
N ALA A 6 -4.54 -29.80 10.31
CA ALA A 6 -5.78 -30.15 10.97
C ALA A 6 -5.83 -29.54 12.37
N GLY A 7 -6.76 -28.60 12.61
CA GLY A 7 -6.91 -27.87 13.88
C GLY A 7 -7.49 -26.47 13.69
N TYR A 8 -7.62 -25.71 14.78
CA TYR A 8 -8.03 -24.29 14.72
C TYR A 8 -6.85 -23.39 14.38
N ASP A 9 -7.07 -22.41 13.53
CA ASP A 9 -6.09 -21.36 13.23
C ASP A 9 -6.05 -20.32 14.36
N LEU A 10 -5.22 -20.58 15.36
CA LEU A 10 -5.03 -19.68 16.49
C LEU A 10 -4.28 -18.39 16.10
N LEU A 11 -3.54 -18.38 14.98
CA LEU A 11 -2.88 -17.17 14.48
C LEU A 11 -3.92 -16.18 13.96
N ALA A 12 -4.94 -16.65 13.26
CA ALA A 12 -6.04 -15.82 12.80
C ALA A 12 -6.81 -15.15 13.95
N VAL A 13 -6.91 -15.81 15.11
CA VAL A 13 -7.57 -15.24 16.30
C VAL A 13 -6.73 -14.14 16.95
N LEU A 14 -5.41 -14.31 17.01
CA LEU A 14 -4.50 -13.35 17.64
C LEU A 14 -4.19 -12.16 16.73
N THR A 15 -4.15 -12.37 15.42
CA THR A 15 -3.86 -11.32 14.43
C THR A 15 -5.00 -10.31 14.39
N GLY A 16 -4.69 -9.03 14.64
CA GLY A 16 -5.69 -7.96 14.71
C GLY A 16 -6.46 -7.89 16.03
N SER A 17 -6.09 -8.68 17.06
CA SER A 17 -6.74 -8.63 18.38
C SER A 17 -6.45 -7.36 19.18
N GLU A 18 -5.53 -6.51 18.71
CA GLU A 18 -5.13 -5.24 19.36
C GLU A 18 -4.76 -5.39 20.85
N GLY A 19 -4.23 -6.56 21.24
CA GLY A 19 -3.80 -6.86 22.61
C GLY A 19 -4.93 -7.33 23.55
N LEU A 20 -6.16 -7.44 23.07
CA LEU A 20 -7.32 -7.86 23.87
C LEU A 20 -7.28 -9.35 24.24
N LEU A 21 -6.60 -10.16 23.43
CA LEU A 21 -6.57 -11.62 23.57
C LEU A 21 -5.20 -12.15 24.03
N GLY A 22 -4.23 -11.28 24.24
CA GLY A 22 -2.90 -11.64 24.71
C GLY A 22 -1.82 -10.65 24.31
N VAL A 23 -0.60 -10.90 24.77
CA VAL A 23 0.60 -10.12 24.43
C VAL A 23 1.50 -10.96 23.53
N ILE A 24 1.74 -10.48 22.30
CA ILE A 24 2.67 -11.10 21.37
C ILE A 24 4.10 -10.72 21.79
N VAL A 25 4.94 -11.72 22.07
CA VAL A 25 6.33 -11.51 22.51
C VAL A 25 7.36 -11.83 21.43
N GLU A 26 6.97 -12.64 20.44
CA GLU A 26 7.83 -13.04 19.32
C GLU A 26 6.96 -13.25 18.08
N VAL A 27 7.51 -12.89 16.91
CA VAL A 27 6.88 -13.14 15.61
C VAL A 27 7.93 -13.69 14.66
N THR A 28 7.62 -14.81 13.99
CA THR A 28 8.42 -15.32 12.87
C THR A 28 7.79 -14.84 11.56
N LEU A 29 8.55 -14.11 10.75
CA LEU A 29 8.09 -13.54 9.48
C LEU A 29 8.80 -14.19 8.29
N LYS A 30 8.09 -14.32 7.17
CA LYS A 30 8.70 -14.62 5.87
C LYS A 30 9.13 -13.32 5.22
N LEU A 31 10.44 -13.12 5.06
CA LEU A 31 10.98 -11.97 4.35
C LEU A 31 10.93 -12.21 2.83
N LEU A 32 10.66 -11.14 2.09
CA LEU A 32 10.78 -11.10 0.64
C LEU A 32 12.20 -10.61 0.26
N PRO A 33 12.74 -11.03 -0.90
CA PRO A 33 13.98 -10.47 -1.41
C PRO A 33 13.81 -8.97 -1.69
N LEU A 34 14.91 -8.22 -1.59
CA LEU A 34 14.94 -6.83 -2.03
C LEU A 34 14.75 -6.77 -3.56
N PRO A 35 13.88 -5.87 -4.07
CA PRO A 35 13.74 -5.69 -5.50
C PRO A 35 15.01 -5.09 -6.10
N GLU A 36 15.34 -5.46 -7.34
CA GLU A 36 16.54 -4.94 -8.03
C GLU A 36 16.35 -3.48 -8.45
N THR A 37 15.11 -3.10 -8.76
CA THR A 37 14.70 -1.71 -9.02
C THR A 37 13.38 -1.42 -8.31
N ALA A 38 13.24 -0.21 -7.77
CA ALA A 38 11.98 0.32 -7.26
C ALA A 38 11.74 1.69 -7.90
N SER A 39 10.52 1.96 -8.35
CA SER A 39 10.13 3.23 -8.97
C SER A 39 8.79 3.69 -8.44
N THR A 40 8.66 4.98 -8.17
CA THR A 40 7.40 5.58 -7.70
C THR A 40 6.90 6.59 -8.71
N LEU A 41 5.62 6.51 -9.05
CA LEU A 41 4.90 7.45 -9.91
C LEU A 41 3.89 8.21 -9.05
N LEU A 42 3.82 9.53 -9.26
CA LEU A 42 2.79 10.39 -8.66
C LEU A 42 1.85 10.87 -9.77
N ALA A 43 0.59 10.45 -9.70
CA ALA A 43 -0.46 10.91 -10.60
C ALA A 43 -1.36 11.91 -9.87
N VAL A 44 -1.63 13.05 -10.51
CA VAL A 44 -2.41 14.15 -9.96
C VAL A 44 -3.75 14.21 -10.66
N PHE A 45 -4.83 14.32 -9.90
CA PHE A 45 -6.19 14.33 -10.42
C PHE A 45 -6.91 15.62 -10.03
N ALA A 46 -7.69 16.14 -10.99
CA ALA A 46 -8.54 17.31 -10.79
C ALA A 46 -9.88 16.96 -10.11
N ASP A 47 -10.17 15.66 -9.98
CA ASP A 47 -11.35 15.13 -9.34
C ASP A 47 -11.03 13.82 -8.59
N ILE A 48 -11.71 13.57 -7.48
CA ILE A 48 -11.46 12.40 -6.62
C ILE A 48 -12.03 11.12 -7.24
N GLU A 49 -13.14 11.21 -7.98
CA GLU A 49 -13.75 10.04 -8.61
C GLU A 49 -12.82 9.51 -9.71
N GLN A 50 -12.18 10.39 -10.48
CA GLN A 50 -11.15 10.02 -11.47
C GLN A 50 -9.96 9.29 -10.86
N ALA A 51 -9.51 9.67 -9.67
CA ALA A 51 -8.44 8.98 -8.97
C ALA A 51 -8.87 7.55 -8.57
N GLY A 52 -10.10 7.39 -8.06
CA GLY A 52 -10.68 6.09 -7.73
C GLY A 52 -10.90 5.19 -8.96
N GLU A 53 -11.33 5.76 -10.07
CA GLU A 53 -11.45 5.06 -11.35
C GLU A 53 -10.09 4.56 -11.85
N ALA A 54 -9.03 5.38 -11.73
CA ALA A 54 -7.68 4.99 -12.10
C ALA A 54 -7.17 3.81 -11.26
N VAL A 55 -7.36 3.85 -9.94
CA VAL A 55 -7.04 2.74 -9.03
C VAL A 55 -7.80 1.47 -9.43
N THR A 56 -9.11 1.60 -9.67
CA THR A 56 -9.96 0.48 -10.08
C THR A 56 -9.51 -0.11 -11.42
N ALA A 57 -9.12 0.74 -12.37
CA ALA A 57 -8.65 0.30 -13.68
C ALA A 57 -7.30 -0.45 -13.60
N ILE A 58 -6.37 0.03 -12.78
CA ILE A 58 -5.07 -0.63 -12.55
C ILE A 58 -5.29 -2.04 -11.99
N ILE A 59 -6.04 -2.16 -10.88
CA ILE A 59 -6.31 -3.44 -10.24
C ILE A 59 -7.16 -4.35 -11.15
N GLY A 60 -8.16 -3.77 -11.83
CA GLY A 60 -9.03 -4.49 -12.76
C GLY A 60 -8.29 -5.03 -13.99
N ALA A 61 -7.20 -4.39 -14.41
CA ALA A 61 -6.31 -4.89 -15.45
C ALA A 61 -5.38 -6.03 -14.97
N GLY A 62 -5.47 -6.43 -13.69
CA GLY A 62 -4.60 -7.44 -13.09
C GLY A 62 -3.18 -6.94 -12.80
N LEU A 63 -2.95 -5.62 -12.87
CA LEU A 63 -1.70 -5.03 -12.45
C LEU A 63 -1.71 -4.93 -10.93
N ILE A 64 -0.70 -5.49 -10.28
CA ILE A 64 -0.53 -5.44 -8.82
C ILE A 64 0.78 -4.69 -8.55
N PRO A 65 0.73 -3.36 -8.40
CA PRO A 65 1.89 -2.57 -7.98
C PRO A 65 2.40 -3.04 -6.61
N ALA A 66 3.65 -2.71 -6.31
CA ALA A 66 4.22 -2.92 -4.97
C ALA A 66 3.50 -2.07 -3.91
N GLY A 67 3.02 -0.88 -4.31
CA GLY A 67 2.20 0.01 -3.50
C GLY A 67 1.26 0.83 -4.39
N LEU A 68 0.03 1.07 -3.93
CA LEU A 68 -0.96 1.89 -4.63
C LEU A 68 -1.78 2.67 -3.60
N GLU A 69 -1.35 3.90 -3.32
CA GLU A 69 -1.90 4.73 -2.26
C GLU A 69 -2.59 5.95 -2.86
N MET A 70 -3.79 6.28 -2.36
CA MET A 70 -4.56 7.45 -2.80
C MET A 70 -4.75 8.43 -1.65
N MET A 71 -4.59 9.73 -1.93
CA MET A 71 -4.82 10.80 -0.98
C MET A 71 -5.79 11.83 -1.59
N ASP A 72 -6.79 12.24 -0.81
CA ASP A 72 -7.65 13.38 -1.15
C ASP A 72 -6.98 14.71 -0.80
N ASN A 73 -7.55 15.83 -1.25
CA ASN A 73 -6.96 17.16 -1.01
C ASN A 73 -6.68 17.46 0.48
N LEU A 74 -7.53 16.98 1.39
CA LEU A 74 -7.32 17.19 2.83
C LEU A 74 -6.05 16.48 3.31
N ALA A 75 -5.87 15.21 2.95
CA ALA A 75 -4.67 14.46 3.27
C ALA A 75 -3.43 15.06 2.59
N ILE A 76 -3.54 15.51 1.33
CA ILE A 76 -2.46 16.17 0.58
C ILE A 76 -1.95 17.39 1.35
N ARG A 77 -2.86 18.28 1.73
CA ARG A 77 -2.52 19.53 2.43
C ARG A 77 -1.97 19.26 3.83
N ALA A 78 -2.52 18.25 4.53
CA ALA A 78 -2.02 17.85 5.85
C ALA A 78 -0.58 17.32 5.77
N ALA A 79 -0.30 16.44 4.81
CA ALA A 79 1.05 15.92 4.58
C ALA A 79 2.00 17.05 4.18
N GLU A 80 1.62 17.90 3.23
CA GLU A 80 2.47 19.01 2.79
C GLU A 80 2.76 20.01 3.91
N ALA A 81 1.79 20.30 4.77
CA ALA A 81 1.98 21.19 5.92
C ALA A 81 2.91 20.61 6.99
N PHE A 82 3.03 19.28 7.07
CA PHE A 82 3.83 18.60 8.08
C PHE A 82 5.24 18.25 7.59
N VAL A 83 5.37 17.64 6.40
CA VAL A 83 6.65 17.11 5.88
C VAL A 83 7.24 17.87 4.69
N HIS A 84 6.48 18.78 4.07
CA HIS A 84 6.91 19.54 2.89
C HIS A 84 7.42 18.65 1.74
N ALA A 85 6.63 17.64 1.37
CA ALA A 85 6.97 16.64 0.36
C ALA A 85 6.97 17.21 -1.08
N GLY A 86 6.49 18.44 -1.30
CA GLY A 86 6.35 19.04 -2.61
C GLY A 86 5.06 18.62 -3.32
N TYR A 87 4.02 18.25 -2.56
CA TYR A 87 2.75 17.84 -3.15
C TYR A 87 1.97 19.03 -3.73
N PRO A 88 1.25 18.83 -4.85
CA PRO A 88 0.43 19.87 -5.44
C PRO A 88 -0.84 20.10 -4.60
N VAL A 89 -0.80 21.08 -3.70
CA VAL A 89 -1.90 21.37 -2.75
C VAL A 89 -3.22 21.79 -3.39
N GLU A 90 -3.20 22.15 -4.67
CA GLU A 90 -4.38 22.49 -5.48
C GLU A 90 -5.04 21.26 -6.13
N ALA A 91 -4.41 20.09 -6.05
CA ALA A 91 -4.96 18.85 -6.60
C ALA A 91 -6.16 18.36 -5.80
N ALA A 92 -7.20 17.86 -6.46
CA ALA A 92 -8.33 17.26 -5.77
C ALA A 92 -7.96 15.92 -5.13
N ALA A 93 -7.11 15.14 -5.82
CA ALA A 93 -6.56 13.90 -5.33
C ALA A 93 -5.20 13.60 -5.96
N LEU A 94 -4.43 12.71 -5.32
CA LEU A 94 -3.23 12.12 -5.90
C LEU A 94 -3.19 10.62 -5.67
N VAL A 95 -2.54 9.92 -6.59
CA VAL A 95 -2.26 8.48 -6.48
C VAL A 95 -0.76 8.27 -6.59
N LEU A 96 -0.19 7.64 -5.58
CA LEU A 96 1.18 7.15 -5.57
C LEU A 96 1.17 5.67 -5.97
N CYS A 97 1.92 5.34 -7.01
CA CYS A 97 2.04 3.97 -7.53
C CYS A 97 3.50 3.56 -7.49
N GLU A 98 3.82 2.54 -6.70
CA GLU A 98 5.16 1.97 -6.56
C GLU A 98 5.27 0.68 -7.37
N MET A 99 6.34 0.56 -8.14
CA MET A 99 6.62 -0.60 -8.97
C MET A 99 7.98 -1.18 -8.60
N ASP A 100 7.98 -2.46 -8.28
CA ASP A 100 9.18 -3.26 -8.12
C ASP A 100 9.50 -3.97 -9.44
N GLY A 101 10.78 -4.01 -9.79
CA GLY A 101 11.27 -4.59 -11.04
C GLY A 101 12.53 -5.43 -10.88
N MET A 102 12.78 -6.23 -11.91
CA MET A 102 14.02 -6.99 -12.13
C MET A 102 14.94 -6.18 -13.06
N ALA A 103 16.25 -6.29 -12.92
CA ALA A 103 17.20 -5.59 -13.78
C ALA A 103 17.09 -6.13 -15.22
N GLY A 104 16.64 -5.25 -16.12
CA GLY A 104 16.36 -5.56 -17.52
C GLY A 104 14.86 -5.57 -17.77
N GLY A 105 14.33 -4.41 -18.16
CA GLY A 105 12.90 -4.19 -18.36
C GLY A 105 12.24 -5.26 -19.23
N GLY A 106 11.18 -5.86 -18.69
CA GLY A 106 10.13 -6.54 -19.42
C GLY A 106 8.86 -5.71 -19.37
#